data_AF-A0A2D6ET38-F1
#
_entry.id   AF-A0A2D6ET38-F1
#
_cell.length_a   1.000
_cell.length_b   1.000
_cell.length_c   1.000
_cell.angle_alpha   90.00
_cell.angle_beta   90.00
_cell.angle_gamma   90.00
#
_symmetry.space_group_name_H-M   'P 1'
#
loop_
_entity.id
_entity.type
_entity.pdbx_description
1 polymer ?
#
loop_
_entity_poly.entity_id
_entity_poly.type
_entity_poly.pdbx_seq_one_letter_code
_entity_poly.pdbx_strand_id
1 'polypeptide(L)' 'MKTKFFPKIPNHLIQEKSPCLLQHAYNPVDWYPWEEEAFQRARSENKPILPYAGSIRSAGLNTTTSILWIR' A
#
# COMPACT_ATOMS: atom_id res chain seq x y z
N MET A 1 -7.87 -12.86 -25.81
CA MET A 1 -7.17 -12.11 -24.76
C MET A 1 -6.60 -13.09 -23.75
N LYS A 2 -5.29 -13.04 -23.44
CA LYS A 2 -4.71 -13.88 -22.38
C LYS A 2 -4.83 -13.13 -21.06
N THR A 3 -5.71 -13.57 -20.16
CA THR A 3 -5.75 -13.05 -18.79
C THR A 3 -4.51 -13.53 -18.07
N LYS A 4 -3.63 -12.60 -17.70
CA LYS A 4 -2.44 -12.88 -16.90
C LYS A 4 -2.92 -13.16 -15.48
N PHE A 5 -2.91 -14.44 -15.08
CA PHE A 5 -3.32 -14.85 -13.74
C PHE A 5 -2.19 -14.52 -12.77
N PHE A 6 -2.37 -13.50 -11.95
CA PHE A 6 -1.47 -13.22 -10.83
C PHE A 6 -2.02 -13.94 -9.59
N PRO A 7 -1.22 -14.76 -8.89
CA PRO A 7 -1.64 -15.30 -7.61
C PRO A 7 -2.00 -14.13 -6.67
N LYS A 8 -3.12 -14.25 -5.95
CA LYS A 8 -3.55 -13.26 -4.96
C LYS A 8 -2.68 -13.36 -3.71
N ILE A 9 -1.48 -12.79 -3.78
CA ILE A 9 -0.56 -12.64 -2.66
C ILE A 9 -0.85 -11.29 -2.01
N PRO A 10 -1.20 -11.23 -0.72
CA PRO A 10 -1.41 -9.96 -0.05
C PRO A 10 -0.07 -9.22 0.17
N ASN A 11 -0.12 -7.89 0.13
CA ASN A 11 0.93 -6.97 0.60
C ASN A 11 0.68 -6.56 2.06
N HIS A 12 1.45 -5.60 2.57
CA HIS A 12 1.44 -5.21 3.99
C HIS A 12 0.14 -4.54 4.44
N LEU A 13 -0.68 -4.02 3.50
CA LEU A 13 -1.98 -3.44 3.84
C LEU A 13 -3.00 -4.47 4.35
N ILE A 14 -2.72 -5.78 4.27
CA ILE A 14 -3.61 -6.81 4.82
C ILE A 14 -3.76 -6.72 6.35
N GLN A 15 -2.83 -6.04 7.03
CA GLN A 15 -2.84 -5.84 8.48
C GLN A 15 -3.58 -4.56 8.90
N GLU A 16 -3.97 -3.71 7.95
CA GLU A 16 -4.66 -2.47 8.22
C GLU A 16 -6.11 -2.69 8.65
N LYS A 17 -6.64 -1.78 9.48
CA LYS A 17 -8.05 -1.82 9.91
C LYS A 17 -8.97 -1.09 8.96
N SER A 18 -8.42 -0.15 8.18
CA SER A 18 -9.20 0.69 7.27
C SER A 18 -9.73 -0.16 6.11
N PRO A 19 -11.08 -0.24 5.91
CA PRO A 19 -11.64 -0.98 4.78
C PRO A 19 -11.12 -0.50 3.43
N CYS A 20 -10.78 0.79 3.35
CA CYS A 20 -10.21 1.40 2.15
C CYS A 20 -8.82 0.88 1.81
N LEU A 21 -7.96 0.65 2.81
CA LEU A 21 -6.62 0.11 2.58
C LEU A 21 -6.65 -1.38 2.30
N LEU A 22 -7.55 -2.10 2.97
CA LEU A 22 -7.75 -3.54 2.72
C LEU A 22 -8.19 -3.84 1.29
N GLN A 23 -8.88 -2.92 0.61
CA GLN A 23 -9.21 -3.05 -0.82
C GLN A 23 -7.97 -3.11 -1.72
N HIS A 24 -6.83 -2.59 -1.26
CA HIS A 24 -5.56 -2.57 -1.98
C HIS A 24 -4.58 -3.65 -1.50
N ALA A 25 -4.96 -4.48 -0.52
CA ALA A 25 -4.10 -5.51 0.06
C ALA A 25 -3.66 -6.57 -0.96
N TYR A 26 -4.42 -6.81 -2.03
CA TYR A 26 -4.07 -7.80 -3.07
C TYR A 26 -3.62 -7.17 -4.38
N ASN A 27 -3.35 -5.86 -4.38
CA ASN A 27 -2.74 -5.22 -5.54
C ASN A 27 -1.32 -5.79 -5.74
N PRO A 28 -0.87 -5.98 -6.98
CA PRO A 28 0.44 -6.56 -7.27
C PRO A 28 1.63 -5.66 -6.87
N VAL A 29 1.34 -4.44 -6.45
CA VAL A 29 2.33 -3.52 -5.87
C VAL A 29 2.48 -3.84 -4.39
N ASP A 30 3.72 -3.84 -3.92
CA ASP A 30 4.09 -4.08 -2.54
C ASP A 30 3.81 -2.83 -1.68
N TRP A 31 2.54 -2.59 -1.38
CA TRP A 31 2.09 -1.45 -0.60
C TRP A 31 2.46 -1.58 0.86
N TYR A 32 2.91 -0.47 1.45
CA TYR A 32 3.19 -0.32 2.86
C TYR A 32 2.29 0.74 3.50
N PRO A 33 1.83 0.54 4.75
CA PRO A 33 1.26 1.64 5.52
C PRO A 33 2.33 2.70 5.80
N TRP A 34 1.90 3.94 6.09
CA TRP A 34 2.81 5.04 6.39
C TRP A 34 3.38 4.90 7.81
N GLU A 35 4.36 4.04 7.97
CA GLU A 35 4.95 3.71 9.26
C GLU A 35 6.49 3.53 9.19
N GLU A 36 7.13 3.43 10.36
CA GLU A 36 8.58 3.37 10.48
C GLU A 36 9.20 2.21 9.68
N GLU A 37 8.54 1.04 9.61
CA GLU A 37 9.02 -0.10 8.83
C GLU A 37 9.22 0.25 7.35
N ALA A 38 8.28 0.99 6.75
CA ALA A 38 8.35 1.43 5.36
C ALA A 38 9.57 2.33 5.12
N PHE A 39 9.84 3.26 6.06
CA PHE A 39 10.99 4.16 5.99
C PHE A 39 12.32 3.42 6.17
N GLN A 40 12.39 2.51 7.13
CA GLN A 40 13.59 1.71 7.39
C GLN A 40 13.94 0.85 6.19
N ARG A 41 12.94 0.23 5.56
CA ARG A 41 13.13 -0.59 4.36
C ARG A 41 13.56 0.24 3.15
N ALA A 42 12.95 1.40 2.94
CA ALA A 42 13.36 2.30 1.87
C ALA A 42 14.83 2.76 2.03
N ARG A 43 15.26 3.07 3.25
CA ARG A 43 16.66 3.41 3.57
C ARG A 43 17.60 2.23 3.35
N SER A 44 17.26 1.05 3.87
CA SER A 44 18.13 -0.14 3.79
C SER A 44 18.29 -0.64 2.35
N GLU A 45 17.24 -0.54 1.54
CA GLU A 45 17.28 -0.91 0.11
C GLU A 45 17.72 0.25 -0.81
N ASN A 46 18.02 1.44 -0.26
CA ASN A 46 18.36 2.66 -1.01
C ASN A 46 17.35 2.96 -2.15
N LYS A 47 16.05 2.89 -1.81
CA LYS A 47 14.96 3.12 -2.76
C LYS A 47 14.15 4.36 -2.40
N PRO A 48 13.65 5.10 -3.40
CA PRO A 48 12.78 6.23 -3.15
C PRO A 48 11.44 5.76 -2.55
N ILE A 49 10.90 6.61 -1.68
CA ILE A 49 9.55 6.50 -1.16
C ILE A 49 8.64 7.30 -2.08
N LEU A 50 7.54 6.69 -2.52
CA LEU A 50 6.52 7.39 -3.28
C LEU A 50 5.26 7.52 -2.43
N PRO A 51 4.92 8.73 -1.97
CA PRO A 51 3.69 8.94 -1.23
C PRO A 51 2.48 8.68 -2.14
N TYR A 52 1.54 7.87 -1.67
CA TYR A 52 0.24 7.73 -2.34
C TYR A 52 -0.82 8.45 -1.52
N ALA A 53 -1.24 9.60 -2.03
CA ALA A 53 -2.35 10.37 -1.49
C ALA A 53 -3.63 10.03 -2.27
N GLY A 54 -4.23 8.89 -1.97
CA GLY A 54 -5.60 8.59 -2.41
C GLY A 54 -6.60 9.33 -1.53
N SER A 55 -7.34 10.31 -2.07
CA SER A 55 -8.42 10.98 -1.33
C SER A 55 -9.70 10.16 -1.43
N ILE A 56 -10.05 9.45 -0.36
CA ILE A 56 -11.34 8.75 -0.28
C ILE A 56 -12.29 9.63 0.51
N ARG A 57 -13.16 10.36 -0.20
CA ARG A 57 -14.26 11.10 0.42
C ARG A 57 -15.34 10.11 0.86
N SER A 58 -15.08 9.43 1.97
CA SER A 58 -16.07 8.74 2.77
C SER A 58 -16.29 9.59 4.02
N ALA A 59 -17.54 9.93 4.30
CA ALA A 59 -17.94 10.89 5.32
C ALA A 59 -17.20 10.66 6.65
N GLY A 60 -16.36 11.62 7.05
CA GLY A 60 -15.93 11.80 8.44
C GLY A 60 -14.71 11.01 8.94
N LEU A 61 -13.90 10.38 8.09
CA LEU A 61 -12.64 9.76 8.55
C LEU A 61 -11.38 10.43 7.97
N ASN A 62 -10.51 10.76 8.91
CA ASN A 62 -9.09 11.07 8.82
C ASN A 62 -8.36 10.16 7.83
N THR A 63 -7.72 10.78 6.85
CA THR A 63 -6.92 10.16 5.80
C THR A 63 -5.89 9.19 6.36
N THR A 64 -6.05 7.90 6.11
CA THR A 64 -4.96 6.93 6.27
C THR A 64 -4.08 7.03 5.02
N THR A 65 -2.95 7.73 5.14
CA THR A 65 -1.96 7.83 4.06
C THR A 65 -1.20 6.52 3.95
N SER A 66 -0.96 6.03 2.74
CA SER A 66 -0.12 4.85 2.48
C SER A 66 1.05 5.22 1.57
N ILE A 67 2.12 4.43 1.64
CA ILE A 67 3.31 4.60 0.82
C ILE A 67 3.29 3.56 -0.29
N LEU A 68 3.58 4.01 -1.52
CA LEU A 68 3.95 3.16 -2.63
C LEU A 68 5.44 2.80 -2.49
N TRP A 69 5.73 1.51 -2.32
CA TRP A 69 7.09 0.99 -2.47
C TRP A 69 7.24 0.38 -3.87
N ILE A 70 8.11 0.98 -4.69
CA ILE A 70 8.38 0.49 -6.04
C ILE A 70 9.57 -0.48 -5.99
N ARG A 71 9.36 -1.69 -6.50
CA ARG A 71 10.44 -2.53 -7.01
C ARG A 71 10.77 -2.16 -8.45
#